data_AF-A0A6M3LS25-F1
#
_entry.id   AF-A0A6M3LS25-F1
#
_cell.length_a   1.000
_cell.length_b   1.000
_cell.length_c   1.000
_cell.angle_alpha   90.00
_cell.angle_beta   90.00
_cell.angle_gamma   90.00
#
_symmetry.space_group_name_H-M   'P 1'
#
loop_
_entity.id
_entity.type
_entity.pdbx_description
1 polymer ?
#
loop_
_entity_poly.entity_id
_entity_poly.type
_entity_poly.pdbx_seq_one_letter_code
_entity_poly.pdbx_strand_id
1 'polypeptide(L)' 'MSQRDDILTHLRSGRSLTQLEALDLYGCLRLGARIYDLKREGYDIEAENIEVSNGKHVARYTLRAAQEALW' A
#
# COMPACT_ATOMS: atom_id res chain seq x y z
N MET A 1 -11.62 -3.37 -12.80
CA MET A 1 -10.39 -3.21 -12.00
C MET A 1 -10.72 -3.54 -10.56
N SER A 2 -9.88 -4.31 -9.85
CA SER A 2 -10.14 -4.65 -8.45
C SER A 2 -9.40 -3.72 -7.51
N GLN A 3 -9.91 -3.53 -6.28
CA GLN A 3 -9.21 -2.74 -5.25
C GLN A 3 -7.77 -3.20 -5.03
N ARG A 4 -7.49 -4.50 -5.15
CA ARG A 4 -6.14 -5.07 -5.06
C ARG A 4 -5.23 -4.51 -6.16
N ASP A 5 -5.72 -4.47 -7.39
CA ASP A 5 -4.95 -4.01 -8.56
C ASP A 5 -4.72 -2.50 -8.54
N ASP A 6 -5.72 -1.74 -8.08
CA ASP A 6 -5.59 -0.29 -7.88
C ASP A 6 -4.52 0.04 -6.84
N ILE A 7 -4.54 -0.67 -5.70
CA ILE A 7 -3.53 -0.52 -4.64
C ILE A 7 -2.15 -0.90 -5.16
N LEU A 8 -2.02 -2.03 -5.86
CA LEU A 8 -0.74 -2.46 -6.42
C LEU A 8 -0.19 -1.44 -7.43
N THR A 9 -1.05 -0.92 -8.31
CA THR A 9 -0.68 0.12 -9.29
C THR A 9 -0.20 1.39 -8.58
N HIS A 10 -0.89 1.81 -7.52
CA HIS A 10 -0.49 2.97 -6.72
C HIS A 10 0.88 2.78 -6.06
N LEU A 11 1.11 1.62 -5.43
CA LEU A 11 2.39 1.33 -4.76
C LEU A 11 3.54 1.19 -5.76
N ARG A 12 3.29 0.59 -6.94
CA ARG A 12 4.26 0.49 -8.04
C ARG A 12 4.67 1.84 -8.61
N SER A 13 3.83 2.87 -8.49
CA SER A 13 4.18 4.23 -8.92
C SER A 13 5.13 4.94 -7.94
N GLY A 14 5.71 4.23 -6.97
CA GLY A 14 6.59 4.79 -5.94
C GLY A 14 5.86 5.59 -4.86
N ARG A 15 4.51 5.61 -4.87
CA ARG A 15 3.71 6.31 -3.87
C ARG A 15 3.43 5.39 -2.68
N SER A 16 3.29 6.00 -1.51
CA SER A 16 2.85 5.30 -0.30
C SER A 16 1.34 5.38 -0.15
N LEU A 17 0.78 4.54 0.72
CA LEU A 17 -0.66 4.51 0.98
C LEU A 17 -0.97 4.18 2.45
N THR A 18 -1.84 4.96 3.06
CA THR A 18 -2.45 4.69 4.37
C THR A 18 -3.88 4.14 4.20
N GLN A 19 -4.45 3.59 5.27
CA GLN A 19 -5.83 3.06 5.23
C GLN A 19 -6.87 4.13 4.89
N LEU A 20 -6.69 5.38 5.33
CA LEU A 20 -7.62 6.47 4.99
C LEU A 20 -7.49 6.89 3.52
N GLU A 21 -6.27 6.98 3.00
CA GLU A 21 -6.05 7.27 1.57
C GLU A 21 -6.60 6.16 0.67
N ALA A 22 -6.45 4.89 1.07
CA ALA A 22 -7.02 3.77 0.33
C ALA A 22 -8.55 3.76 0.33
N LEU A 23 -9.19 4.25 1.40
CA LEU A 23 -10.63 4.43 1.46
C LEU A 23 -11.07 5.56 0.52
N ASP A 24 -10.41 6.71 0.57
CA ASP A 24 -10.76 7.88 -0.24
C ASP A 24 -10.55 7.65 -1.74
N LEU A 25 -9.40 7.09 -2.12
CA LEU A 25 -9.02 6.91 -3.53
C LEU A 25 -9.66 5.68 -4.18
N TYR A 26 -9.86 4.59 -3.42
CA TYR A 26 -10.20 3.26 -3.99
C TYR A 26 -11.40 2.59 -3.31
N GLY A 27 -12.04 3.25 -2.33
CA GLY A 27 -13.12 2.66 -1.54
C GLY A 27 -12.71 1.44 -0.72
N CYS A 28 -11.40 1.26 -0.45
CA CYS A 28 -10.89 0.04 0.16
C CYS A 28 -10.86 0.12 1.70
N LEU A 29 -11.89 -0.40 2.36
CA LEU A 29 -11.96 -0.49 3.83
C LEU A 29 -10.99 -1.51 4.46
N ARG A 30 -10.36 -2.37 3.64
CA ARG A 30 -9.51 -3.49 4.08
C ARG A 30 -8.13 -3.44 3.45
N LEU A 31 -7.45 -2.29 3.50
CA LEU A 31 -6.11 -2.13 2.91
C LEU A 31 -5.15 -3.20 3.44
N GLY A 32 -5.13 -3.42 4.75
CA GLY A 32 -4.24 -4.41 5.37
C GLY A 32 -4.39 -5.82 4.81
N ALA A 33 -5.61 -6.24 4.44
CA ALA A 33 -5.84 -7.53 3.81
C ALA A 33 -5.29 -7.58 2.38
N ARG A 34 -5.41 -6.49 1.62
CA ARG A 34 -4.83 -6.37 0.28
C ARG A 34 -3.32 -6.35 0.31
N ILE A 35 -2.72 -5.65 1.26
CA ILE A 35 -1.27 -5.69 1.48
C ILE A 35 -0.82 -7.11 1.86
N TYR A 36 -1.57 -7.83 2.70
CA TYR A 36 -1.26 -9.21 3.04
C TYR A 36 -1.31 -10.15 1.82
N ASP A 37 -2.34 -10.04 0.98
CA ASP A 37 -2.44 -10.79 -0.28
C ASP A 37 -1.22 -10.50 -1.17
N LEU A 38 -0.87 -9.23 -1.37
CA LEU A 38 0.28 -8.83 -2.18
C LEU A 38 1.61 -9.36 -1.61
N LYS A 39 1.83 -9.29 -0.30
CA LYS A 39 3.03 -9.86 0.33
C LYS A 39 3.14 -11.37 0.09
N ARG A 40 2.02 -12.10 0.15
CA ARG A 40 1.98 -13.55 -0.14
C ARG A 40 2.29 -13.86 -1.60
N GLU A 41 2.02 -12.94 -2.50
CA GLU A 41 2.37 -13.05 -3.92
C GLU A 41 3.83 -12.65 -4.21
N GLY A 42 4.59 -12.22 -3.20
CA GLY A 42 6.02 -11.91 -3.32
C GLY A 42 6.36 -10.44 -3.51
N TYR A 43 5.39 -9.52 -3.37
CA TYR A 43 5.67 -8.09 -3.40
C TYR A 43 6.36 -7.64 -2.10
N ASP A 44 7.54 -7.02 -2.22
CA ASP A 44 8.27 -6.47 -1.08
C ASP A 44 7.65 -5.13 -0.63
N ILE A 45 6.67 -5.21 0.26
CA ILE A 45 5.95 -4.05 0.79
C ILE A 45 6.37 -3.79 2.23
N GLU A 46 6.93 -2.61 2.47
CA GLU A 46 7.22 -2.13 3.81
C GLU A 46 5.98 -1.51 4.46
N ALA A 47 5.92 -1.60 5.79
CA ALA A 47 4.94 -0.89 6.60
C ALA A 47 5.69 -0.03 7.61
N GLU A 48 5.48 1.28 7.54
CA GLU A 48 5.95 2.26 8.51
C GLU A 48 4.78 2.67 9.41
N ASN A 49 5.02 2.79 10.71
CA ASN A 49 4.05 3.38 11.63
C ASN A 49 4.29 4.89 11.73
N ILE A 50 3.34 5.68 11.25
CA ILE A 50 3.44 7.14 11.23
C ILE A 50 2.43 7.76 12.19
N GLU A 51 2.81 8.87 12.83
CA GLU A 51 1.87 9.71 13.54
C GLU A 51 1.17 10.65 12.54
N VAL A 52 -0.16 10.71 12.61
CA VAL A 52 -0.98 11.66 11.83
C VAL A 52 -1.34 12.87 12.68
N SER A 53 -1.83 13.93 12.06
CA SER A 53 -2.07 15.25 12.67
C SER A 53 -2.95 15.26 13.93
N ASN A 54 -3.74 14.21 14.18
CA ASN A 54 -4.55 14.05 15.39
C ASN A 54 -3.86 13.23 16.51
N GLY A 55 -2.54 13.01 16.41
CA GLY A 55 -1.73 12.26 17.36
C GLY A 55 -1.93 10.73 17.30
N LYS A 56 -2.76 10.24 16.39
CA LYS A 56 -2.93 8.79 16.18
C LYS A 56 -1.81 8.23 15.33
N HIS A 57 -1.54 6.96 15.54
CA HIS A 57 -0.54 6.20 14.81
C HIS A 57 -1.23 5.29 13.79
N VAL A 58 -0.78 5.32 12.53
CA VAL A 58 -1.35 4.51 11.44
C VAL A 58 -0.24 3.89 10.60
N ALA A 59 -0.55 2.76 9.95
CA ALA A 59 0.36 2.16 8.99
C ALA A 59 0.34 2.91 7.65
N ARG A 60 1.53 3.23 7.15
CA ARG A 60 1.80 3.68 5.78
C ARG A 60 2.58 2.60 5.06
N TYR A 61 2.09 2.20 3.89
CA TYR A 61 2.69 1.13 3.09
C TYR A 61 3.39 1.68 1.86
N THR A 62 4.56 1.13 1.54
CA THR A 62 5.36 1.49 0.37
C THR A 62 5.92 0.22 -0.26
N LEU A 63 5.93 0.13 -1.59
CA LEU A 63 6.67 -0.93 -2.28
C LEU A 63 8.18 -0.57 -2.22
N ARG A 64 8.98 -1.40 -1.56
CA ARG A 64 10.44 -1.29 -1.63
C ARG A 64 10.82 -1.55 -3.09
N ALA A 65 11.63 -0.64 -3.66
CA ALA A 65 11.90 -0.53 -5.09
C ALA A 65 11.81 -1.91 -5.76
N ALA A 66 10.84 -2.05 -6.68
CA ALA A 66 10.87 -3.14 -7.62
C ALA A 66 12.28 -3.12 -8.20
N GLN A 67 13.06 -4.18 -8.02
CA GLN A 67 14.10 -4.45 -8.98
C GLN A 67 13.34 -4.61 -10.30
N GLU A 68 13.20 -3.51 -11.03
CA GLU A 68 13.00 -3.57 -12.47
C GLU A 68 14.24 -4.28 -12.96
N ALA A 69 14.15 -5.60 -13.01
CA ALA A 69 15.01 -6.38 -13.86
C ALA A 69 14.71 -5.82 -15.26
N LEU A 70 15.61 -4.95 -15.71
CA LEU A 70 15.82 -4.61 -17.10
C LEU A 70 15.87 -5.93 -17.88
N TRP A 71 14.76 -6.28 -18.52
CA TRP A 71 14.66 -7.36 -19.51
C TRP A 71 14.44 -6.70 -20.86
#